data_AF-A0A1V5NIT3-F1
#
_entry.id   AF-A0A1V5NIT3-F1
#
_cell.length_a   1.000
_cell.length_b   1.000
_cell.length_c   1.000
_cell.angle_alpha   90.00
_cell.angle_beta   90.00
_cell.angle_gamma   90.00
#
_symmetry.space_group_name_H-M   'P 1'
#
loop_
_entity.id
_entity.type
_entity.pdbx_description
1 polymer ?
#
loop_
_entity_poly.entity_id
_entity_poly.type
_entity_poly.pdbx_seq_one_letter_code
_entity_poly.pdbx_strand_id
1 'polypeptide(L)' 'MAKNQKRVTATEKAYDNEKYAFRCFLLRLGFIGPEYKEERKILLSRLTGSAAFKNGQRVPEEVPEA' A
#
# COMPACT_ATOMS: atom_id res chain seq x y z
N MET A 1 10.21 1.36 16.38
CA MET A 1 9.18 0.30 16.37
C MET A 1 9.53 -0.91 15.49
N ALA A 2 10.14 -0.76 14.30
CA ALA A 2 10.51 -1.90 13.45
C ALA A 2 11.52 -2.88 14.10
N LYS A 3 12.62 -2.38 14.70
CA LYS A 3 13.62 -3.22 15.39
C LYS A 3 13.08 -3.97 16.63
N ASN A 4 11.96 -3.52 17.20
CA ASN A 4 11.35 -4.12 18.39
C ASN A 4 10.15 -5.03 18.05
N GLN A 5 9.85 -5.27 16.76
CA GLN A 5 8.77 -6.17 16.39
C GLN A 5 9.17 -7.63 16.66
N LYS A 6 8.46 -8.26 17.60
CA LYS A 6 8.67 -9.65 18.01
C LYS A 6 8.30 -10.68 16.93
N ARG A 7 7.48 -10.28 15.94
CA ARG A 7 7.04 -11.14 14.83
C ARG A 7 7.27 -10.41 13.50
N VAL A 8 8.42 -10.67 12.88
CA VAL A 8 8.76 -10.26 11.52
C VAL A 8 8.99 -11.54 10.73
N THR A 9 8.18 -11.77 9.70
CA THR A 9 8.36 -12.91 8.79
C THR A 9 9.19 -12.45 7.61
N ALA A 10 10.32 -13.12 7.35
CA ALA A 10 11.16 -12.87 6.18
C ALA A 10 10.54 -13.38 4.87
N THR A 11 9.45 -14.17 4.96
CA THR A 11 8.74 -14.70 3.80
C THR A 11 8.05 -13.57 3.06
N GLU A 12 8.39 -13.40 1.79
CA GLU A 12 7.71 -12.49 0.88
C GLU A 12 6.27 -12.95 0.70
N LYS A 13 5.33 -12.05 1.01
CA LYS A 13 3.92 -12.25 0.69
C LYS A 13 3.64 -11.52 -0.61
N ALA A 14 3.09 -12.23 -1.59
CA ALA A 14 2.49 -11.60 -2.76
C ALA A 14 1.34 -10.71 -2.29
N TYR A 15 1.43 -9.42 -2.61
CA TYR A 15 0.36 -8.45 -2.38
C TYR A 15 -0.19 -8.05 -3.75
N ASP A 16 -1.48 -8.28 -3.98
CA ASP A 16 -2.17 -7.88 -5.22
C ASP A 16 -2.13 -6.34 -5.42
N ASN A 17 -1.92 -5.58 -4.35
CA ASN A 17 -1.73 -4.14 -4.38
C ASN A 17 -0.54 -3.72 -3.50
N GLU A 18 0.65 -3.79 -4.08
CA GLU A 18 1.91 -3.43 -3.45
C GLU A 18 1.95 -1.97 -3.01
N LYS A 19 1.37 -1.05 -3.81
CA LYS A 19 1.34 0.38 -3.48
C LYS A 19 0.57 0.66 -2.19
N TYR A 20 -0.57 0.00 -1.97
CA TYR A 20 -1.33 0.13 -0.72
C TYR A 20 -0.56 -0.45 0.47
N ALA A 21 0.00 -1.65 0.30
CA ALA A 21 0.73 -2.35 1.36
C ALA A 21 1.93 -1.52 1.83
N PHE A 22 2.72 -0.99 0.90
CA PHE A 22 3.89 -0.18 1.20
C PHE A 22 3.52 1.17 1.82
N ARG A 23 2.42 1.80 1.38
CA ARG A 23 1.89 3.01 2.04
C ARG A 23 1.61 2.76 3.52
N CYS A 24 0.90 1.68 3.85
CA CYS A 24 0.61 1.34 5.25
C CYS A 24 1.88 1.07 6.05
N PHE A 25 2.91 0.49 5.43
CA PHE A 25 4.22 0.32 6.05
C PHE A 25 4.87 1.68 6.40
N LEU A 26 4.88 2.64 5.46
CA LEU A 26 5.43 3.98 5.70
C LEU A 26 4.68 4.72 6.82
N LEU A 27 3.36 4.60 6.88
CA LEU A 27 2.56 5.19 7.96
C LEU A 27 2.91 4.59 9.34
N ARG A 28 3.16 3.27 9.42
CA ARG A 28 3.60 2.62 10.66
C ARG A 28 5.00 3.06 11.11
N LEU A 29 5.83 3.54 10.19
CA LEU A 29 7.14 4.11 10.48
C LEU A 29 7.08 5.58 10.93
N GLY A 30 5.93 6.25 10.75
CA GLY A 30 5.75 7.65 11.13
C GLY A 30 5.81 8.65 9.97
N PHE A 31 5.80 8.20 8.71
CA PHE A 31 5.73 9.09 7.53
C PHE A 31 4.32 9.69 7.38
N ILE A 32 3.89 10.49 8.35
CA ILE A 32 2.55 11.08 8.47
C ILE A 32 2.68 12.60 8.42
N GLY A 33 1.85 13.27 7.63
CA GLY A 33 1.88 14.72 7.49
C GLY A 33 2.33 15.21 6.11
N PRO A 34 2.24 16.53 5.85
CA PRO A 34 2.65 17.16 4.60
C PRO A 34 4.16 17.10 4.36
N GLU A 35 4.97 17.10 5.42
CA GLU A 35 6.44 17.05 5.34
C GLU A 35 6.97 15.75 4.72
N TYR A 36 6.21 14.65 4.82
CA TYR A 36 6.56 13.37 4.21
C TYR A 36 5.85 13.11 2.87
N LYS A 37 5.21 14.14 2.29
CA LYS A 37 4.35 13.97 1.10
C LYS A 37 5.16 13.58 -0.13
N GLU A 38 6.33 14.20 -0.32
CA GLU A 38 7.18 13.95 -1.48
C GLU A 38 7.84 12.57 -1.38
N GLU A 39 8.33 12.20 -0.20
CA GLU A 39 8.92 10.91 0.10
C GLU A 39 7.91 9.80 -0.16
N ARG A 40 6.67 9.92 0.37
CA ARG A 40 5.62 8.95 0.07
C ARG A 40 5.34 8.86 -1.42
N LYS A 41 5.33 9.98 -2.15
CA LYS A 41 5.08 9.98 -3.60
C LYS A 41 6.19 9.27 -4.37
N ILE A 42 7.45 9.57 -4.06
CA ILE A 42 8.63 8.98 -4.73
C ILE A 42 8.69 7.48 -4.42
N LEU A 43 8.58 7.10 -3.15
CA LEU A 43 8.66 5.72 -2.69
C LEU A 43 7.52 4.82 -3.22
N LEU A 44 6.35 5.40 -3.50
CA LEU A 44 5.21 4.67 -4.07
C LEU A 44 5.18 4.67 -5.60
N SER A 45 6.02 5.46 -6.28
CA SER A 45 5.88 5.76 -7.72
C SER A 45 6.01 4.55 -8.65
N ARG A 46 6.86 3.58 -8.28
CA ARG A 46 7.16 2.39 -9.09
C ARG A 46 6.34 1.16 -8.72
N LEU A 47 5.43 1.28 -7.74
CA LEU A 47 4.60 0.17 -7.29
C LEU A 47 3.27 0.11 -8.05
N THR A 48 2.76 -1.09 -8.23
CA THR A 48 1.49 -1.36 -8.92
C THR A 48 0.29 -1.17 -7.98
N GLY A 49 -0.88 -0.94 -8.56
CA GLY A 49 -2.13 -0.78 -7.81
C GLY A 49 -2.38 0.63 -7.26
N SER A 50 -3.35 0.70 -6.35
CA SER A 50 -3.89 1.93 -5.78
C SER A 50 -3.34 2.20 -4.38
N ALA A 51 -2.83 3.41 -4.13
CA ALA A 51 -2.43 3.81 -2.78
C ALA A 51 -3.62 4.03 -1.83
N ALA A 52 -4.85 4.19 -2.36
CA ALA A 52 -6.03 4.56 -1.57
C ALA A 52 -6.81 3.33 -1.08
N PHE A 53 -6.88 2.28 -1.90
CA PHE A 53 -7.74 1.13 -1.64
C PHE A 53 -6.93 -0.16 -1.58
N LYS A 54 -7.20 -1.02 -0.60
CA LYS A 54 -6.51 -2.31 -0.47
C LYS A 54 -6.80 -3.24 -1.66
N ASN A 55 -8.06 -3.31 -2.08
CA ASN A 55 -8.55 -4.25 -3.09
C ASN A 55 -8.90 -3.58 -4.44
N GLY A 56 -8.23 -2.47 -4.79
CA GLY A 56 -8.57 -1.68 -5.97
C GLY A 56 -9.91 -0.94 -5.85
N GLN A 57 -10.27 -0.17 -6.88
CA GLN A 57 -11.64 0.33 -7.03
C GLN A 57 -12.53 -0.82 -7.48
N ARG A 58 -13.73 -0.95 -6.91
CA ARG A 58 -14.77 -1.83 -7.47
C ARG A 58 -15.00 -1.38 -8.91
N VAL A 59 -14.59 -2.20 -9.87
CA VAL A 59 -15.14 -2.12 -11.22
C VAL A 59 -16.64 -2.42 -11.04
N PRO A 60 -17.55 -1.56 -11.51
CA PRO A 60 -18.95 -1.96 -11.65
C PRO A 60 -18.92 -3.21 -12.52
N GLU A 61 -19.40 -4.34 -12.00
CA GLU A 61 -19.59 -5.53 -12.83
C GLU A 61 -20.46 -5.10 -14.02
N GLU A 62 -19.92 -5.26 -15.23
CA GLU A 62 -20.71 -5.11 -16.45
C GLU A 62 -21.85 -6.10 -16.35
N VAL A 63 -23.05 -5.58 -16.10
CA VAL A 63 -24.28 -6.36 -16.10
C VAL A 63 -24.42 -6.88 -17.53
N PRO A 64 -24.39 -8.20 -17.78
CA PRO A 64 -24.59 -8.70 -19.12
C PRO A 64 -26.01 -8.32 -19.54
N GLU A 65 -26.11 -7.53 -20.61
CA GLU A 65 -27.36 -7.20 -21.28
C GLU A 65 -28.10 -8.51 -21.59
N ALA A 66 -29.30 -8.66 -21.03
CA ALA A 66 -30.19 -9.80 -21.21
C ALA A 66 -31.07 -9.62 -22.45
#